data_AF-A0A949IW77-F1
#
_entry.id   AF-A0A949IW77-F1
#
_cell.length_a   1.000
_cell.length_b   1.000
_cell.length_c   1.000
_cell.angle_alpha   90.00
_cell.angle_beta   90.00
_cell.angle_gamma   90.00
#
_symmetry.space_group_name_H-M   'P 1'
#
loop_
_entity.id
_entity.type
_entity.pdbx_description
1 polymer ?
#
loop_
_entity_poly.entity_id
_entity_poly.type
_entity_poly.pdbx_seq_one_letter_code
_entity_poly.pdbx_strand_id
1 'polypeptide(L)'
;MPIVNGRLKDYGRRISERLVELGEKSGANVAFMWALQKNGAVSLSIRTNGVPDASAVAGHLCKTAGATGGGHKDAAAVHFASLADFMKHVKIAPPPQSPKIRPEPPSPS
;
A
#
# COMPACT_ATOMS: atom_id res chain seq x y z
N MET A 1 -0.12 -2.70 8.64
CA MET A 1 0.67 -2.55 7.41
C MET A 1 0.14 -1.37 6.61
N PRO A 2 0.92 -0.29 6.40
CA PRO A 2 0.45 0.84 5.61
C PRO A 2 0.31 0.43 4.14
N ILE A 3 -0.89 0.56 3.61
CA ILE A 3 -1.15 0.45 2.17
C ILE A 3 -1.28 1.87 1.64
N VAL A 4 -0.38 2.23 0.76
CA VAL A 4 -0.36 3.50 0.07
C VAL A 4 -1.32 3.40 -1.10
N ASN A 5 -2.36 4.24 -1.08
CA ASN A 5 -3.18 4.47 -2.26
C ASN A 5 -2.41 5.43 -3.16
N GLY A 6 -1.78 4.90 -4.20
CA GLY A 6 -0.82 5.66 -4.98
C GLY A 6 -1.16 5.68 -6.45
N ARG A 7 -1.08 6.85 -7.08
CA ARG A 7 -0.87 6.93 -8.52
C ARG A 7 0.65 6.92 -8.72
N LEU A 8 1.14 6.10 -9.64
CA LEU A 8 2.58 6.03 -9.96
C LEU A 8 3.17 7.43 -10.27
N LYS A 9 2.34 8.32 -10.83
CA LYS A 9 2.65 9.73 -11.13
C LYS A 9 3.00 10.57 -9.90
N ASP A 10 2.43 10.24 -8.74
CA ASP A 10 2.60 11.03 -7.50
C ASP A 10 3.96 10.76 -6.84
N TYR A 11 4.60 9.63 -7.17
CA TYR A 11 5.85 9.18 -6.54
C TYR A 11 7.04 9.07 -7.52
N GLY A 12 6.77 9.03 -8.83
CA GLY A 12 7.79 9.01 -9.87
C GLY A 12 8.80 7.87 -9.69
N ARG A 13 10.08 8.16 -9.95
CA ARG A 13 11.17 7.16 -9.85
C ARG A 13 11.52 6.77 -8.40
N ARG A 14 11.08 7.52 -7.39
CA ARG A 14 11.47 7.35 -5.98
C ARG A 14 10.49 6.48 -5.17
N ILE A 15 9.60 5.79 -5.86
CA ILE A 15 8.52 5.02 -5.25
C ILE A 15 9.02 3.90 -4.35
N SER A 16 10.11 3.23 -4.73
CA SER A 16 10.72 2.17 -3.92
C SER A 16 11.27 2.72 -2.61
N GLU A 17 12.11 3.77 -2.67
CA GLU A 17 12.67 4.46 -1.49
C GLU A 17 11.55 4.89 -0.53
N ARG A 18 10.51 5.54 -1.07
CA ARG A 18 9.41 6.06 -0.26
C ARG A 18 8.63 4.96 0.44
N LEU A 19 8.39 3.84 -0.24
CA LEU A 19 7.69 2.72 0.38
C LEU A 19 8.54 2.06 1.47
N VAL A 20 9.86 1.94 1.27
CA VAL A 20 10.77 1.48 2.33
C VAL A 20 10.70 2.40 3.55
N GLU A 21 10.83 3.71 3.38
CA GLU A 21 10.70 4.69 4.47
C GLU A 21 9.35 4.60 5.20
N LEU A 22 8.25 4.37 4.47
CA LEU A 22 6.92 4.22 5.05
C LEU A 22 6.78 2.91 5.84
N GLY A 23 7.39 1.84 5.34
CA GLY A 23 7.48 0.56 6.04
C GLY A 23 8.19 0.73 7.38
N GLU A 24 9.37 1.37 7.36
CA GLU A 24 10.17 1.66 8.56
C GLU A 24 9.42 2.54 9.56
N LYS A 25 8.82 3.65 9.10
CA LYS A 25 8.04 4.55 9.95
C LYS A 25 6.81 3.89 10.59
N SER A 26 6.26 2.87 9.95
CA SER A 26 5.13 2.12 10.50
C SER A 26 5.52 1.07 11.54
N GLY A 27 6.82 0.82 11.75
CA GLY A 27 7.36 -0.24 12.61
C GLY A 27 7.22 -1.64 12.03
N ALA A 28 6.66 -1.78 10.83
CA ALA A 28 6.40 -3.08 10.21
C ALA A 28 7.42 -3.45 9.12
N ASN A 29 8.27 -2.51 8.72
CA ASN A 29 9.33 -2.65 7.71
C ASN A 29 8.85 -3.17 6.33
N VAL A 30 7.54 -3.10 6.08
CA VAL A 30 6.92 -3.39 4.79
C VAL A 30 5.85 -2.35 4.49
N ALA A 31 5.86 -1.88 3.25
CA ALA A 31 4.79 -1.05 2.72
C ALA A 31 4.31 -1.57 1.37
N PHE A 32 3.06 -1.25 1.10
CA PHE A 32 2.36 -1.68 -0.10
C PHE A 32 1.91 -0.46 -0.87
N MET A 33 1.88 -0.58 -2.20
CA MET A 33 1.18 0.38 -3.05
C MET A 33 0.34 -0.38 -4.06
N TRP A 34 -0.90 0.04 -4.24
CA TRP A 34 -1.78 -0.57 -5.22
C TRP A 34 -2.15 0.39 -6.34
N ALA A 35 -2.42 -0.17 -7.53
CA ALA A 35 -2.90 0.56 -8.69
C ALA A 35 -3.93 -0.26 -9.46
N LEU A 36 -5.05 0.38 -9.83
CA LEU A 36 -6.04 -0.18 -10.73
C LEU A 36 -5.58 -0.08 -12.18
N GLN A 37 -5.53 -1.21 -12.88
CA GLN A 37 -5.20 -1.30 -14.29
C GLN A 37 -6.43 -1.03 -15.17
N LYS A 38 -6.20 -0.69 -16.45
CA LYS A 38 -7.28 -0.38 -17.41
C LYS A 38 -8.25 -1.55 -17.63
N ASN A 39 -7.79 -2.78 -17.44
CA ASN A 39 -8.59 -4.00 -17.56
C ASN A 39 -9.34 -4.37 -16.26
N GLY A 40 -9.30 -3.52 -15.23
CA GLY A 40 -9.95 -3.77 -13.95
C GLY A 40 -9.15 -4.62 -12.95
N ALA A 41 -8.00 -5.16 -13.36
CA ALA A 41 -7.08 -5.86 -12.46
C ALA A 41 -6.38 -4.88 -11.51
N VAL A 42 -5.94 -5.36 -10.35
CA VAL A 42 -5.19 -4.55 -9.38
C VAL A 42 -3.78 -5.07 -9.25
N SER A 43 -2.78 -4.20 -9.45
CA SER A 43 -1.39 -4.49 -9.11
C SER A 43 -1.09 -3.98 -7.70
N LEU A 44 -0.51 -4.81 -6.86
CA LEU A 44 -0.01 -4.47 -5.53
C LEU A 44 1.51 -4.64 -5.50
N SER A 45 2.24 -3.52 -5.46
CA SER A 45 3.68 -3.49 -5.26
C SER A 45 4.01 -3.57 -3.78
N ILE A 46 5.02 -4.37 -3.43
CA ILE A 46 5.48 -4.63 -2.07
C ILE A 46 6.94 -4.19 -1.98
N ARG A 47 7.28 -3.41 -0.96
CA ARG A 47 8.66 -2.99 -0.69
C ARG A 47 8.98 -3.14 0.79
N THR A 48 10.19 -3.63 1.05
CA THR A 48 10.75 -3.81 2.40
C THR A 48 12.22 -3.40 2.40
N ASN A 49 12.82 -3.25 3.57
CA ASN A 49 14.29 -3.16 3.71
C ASN A 49 14.97 -4.54 3.71
N GLY A 50 14.28 -5.58 3.23
CA GLY A 50 14.71 -6.98 3.27
C GLY A 50 14.21 -7.77 4.49
N VAL A 51 13.59 -7.11 5.47
CA VAL A 51 12.93 -7.77 6.61
C VAL A 51 11.59 -7.08 6.90
N PRO A 52 10.42 -7.72 6.72
CA PRO A 52 10.24 -9.09 6.25
C PRO A 52 10.67 -9.27 4.78
N ASP A 53 10.83 -10.52 4.36
CA ASP A 53 11.09 -10.88 2.98
C ASP A 53 9.85 -10.57 2.11
N ALA A 54 9.98 -9.62 1.17
CA ALA A 54 8.89 -9.20 0.30
C ALA A 54 8.35 -10.33 -0.59
N SER A 55 9.20 -11.26 -1.02
CA SER A 55 8.80 -12.44 -1.81
C SER A 55 7.96 -13.42 -0.98
N ALA A 56 8.30 -13.58 0.30
CA ALA A 56 7.51 -14.41 1.22
C ALA A 56 6.14 -13.79 1.48
N VAL A 57 6.07 -12.46 1.65
CA VAL A 57 4.81 -11.72 1.76
C VAL A 57 3.96 -11.88 0.50
N ALA A 58 4.57 -11.76 -0.69
CA ALA A 58 3.88 -12.01 -1.96
C ALA A 58 3.34 -13.44 -2.05
N GLY A 59 4.16 -14.44 -1.72
CA GLY A 59 3.76 -15.85 -1.71
C GLY A 59 2.61 -16.14 -0.73
N HIS A 60 2.59 -15.46 0.42
CA HIS A 60 1.45 -15.54 1.34
C HIS A 60 0.17 -14.98 0.70
N LEU A 61 0.23 -13.79 0.10
CA LEU A 61 -0.93 -13.18 -0.58
C LEU A 61 -1.44 -14.02 -1.75
N CYS A 62 -0.54 -14.66 -2.52
CA CYS A 62 -0.95 -15.56 -3.59
C CYS A 62 -1.75 -16.75 -3.04
N LYS A 63 -1.32 -17.32 -1.90
CA LYS A 63 -1.99 -18.47 -1.28
C LYS A 63 -3.31 -18.11 -0.60
N THR A 64 -3.39 -16.96 0.07
CA THR A 64 -4.54 -16.61 0.93
C THR A 64 -5.55 -15.68 0.28
N ALA A 65 -5.13 -14.90 -0.72
CA ALA A 65 -5.95 -13.87 -1.34
C ALA A 65 -6.20 -14.13 -2.84
N GLY A 66 -5.79 -15.30 -3.35
CA GLY A 66 -5.97 -15.68 -4.75
C GLY A 66 -5.23 -14.78 -5.75
N ALA A 67 -4.24 -14.03 -5.27
CA ALA A 67 -3.41 -13.17 -6.12
C ALA A 67 -2.39 -14.02 -6.91
N THR A 68 -1.84 -13.45 -7.97
CA THR A 68 -0.72 -14.04 -8.72
C THR A 68 0.47 -13.10 -8.70
N GLY A 69 1.68 -13.60 -8.46
CA GLY A 69 2.86 -12.75 -8.43
C GLY A 69 4.06 -13.38 -7.74
N GLY A 70 5.06 -12.55 -7.49
CA GLY A 70 6.36 -12.95 -6.94
C GLY A 70 7.33 -11.77 -6.86
N GLY A 71 8.58 -12.07 -6.54
CA GLY A 71 9.63 -11.05 -6.46
C GLY A 71 10.88 -11.54 -5.75
N HIS A 72 11.66 -10.57 -5.29
CA HIS A 72 12.88 -10.74 -4.51
C HIS A 72 12.68 -10.32 -3.06
N LYS A 73 13.73 -10.47 -2.24
CA LYS A 73 13.69 -10.27 -0.80
C LYS A 73 13.25 -8.87 -0.35
N ASP A 74 13.61 -7.85 -1.12
CA ASP A 74 13.37 -6.42 -0.87
C ASP A 74 12.18 -5.85 -1.67
N ALA A 75 11.84 -6.48 -2.78
CA ALA A 75 10.84 -6.00 -3.72
C ALA A 75 10.04 -7.14 -4.33
N ALA A 76 8.72 -7.08 -4.19
CA ALA A 76 7.80 -8.01 -4.84
C ALA A 76 6.57 -7.31 -5.41
N ALA A 77 5.77 -8.05 -6.17
CA ALA A 77 4.49 -7.59 -6.68
C ALA A 77 3.51 -8.76 -6.78
N VAL A 78 2.22 -8.47 -6.54
CA VAL A 78 1.12 -9.39 -6.77
C VAL A 78 0.00 -8.70 -7.54
N HIS A 79 -0.81 -9.50 -8.23
CA HIS A 79 -1.89 -9.06 -9.08
C HIS A 79 -3.18 -9.75 -8.67
N PHE A 80 -4.25 -8.96 -8.56
CA PHE A 80 -5.61 -9.44 -8.35
C PHE A 80 -6.38 -9.31 -9.65
N ALA A 81 -7.21 -10.31 -9.96
CA ALA A 81 -7.99 -10.35 -11.20
C ALA A 81 -8.97 -9.19 -11.32
N SER A 82 -9.48 -8.69 -10.18
CA SER A 82 -10.42 -7.58 -10.15
C SER A 82 -10.25 -6.70 -8.90
N LEU A 83 -10.76 -5.46 -8.96
CA LEU A 83 -10.90 -4.59 -7.78
C LEU A 83 -11.76 -5.24 -6.69
N ALA A 84 -12.81 -5.97 -7.07
CA ALA A 84 -13.68 -6.64 -6.13
C ALA A 84 -12.92 -7.71 -5.33
N ASP A 85 -12.06 -8.50 -5.98
CA ASP A 85 -11.24 -9.51 -5.32
C ASP A 85 -10.19 -8.87 -4.42
N PHE A 86 -9.54 -7.80 -4.88
CA PHE A 86 -8.61 -7.03 -4.05
C PHE A 86 -9.27 -6.52 -2.75
N MET A 87 -10.46 -5.93 -2.85
CA MET A 87 -11.17 -5.34 -1.71
C MET A 87 -11.68 -6.36 -0.69
N LYS A 88 -11.87 -7.64 -1.05
CA LYS A 88 -12.21 -8.72 -0.11
C LYS A 88 -11.10 -8.96 0.92
N HIS A 89 -9.85 -8.78 0.51
CA HIS A 89 -8.67 -9.11 1.31
C HIS A 89 -7.95 -7.88 1.86
N VAL A 90 -8.11 -6.73 1.20
CA VAL A 90 -7.42 -5.49 1.55
C VAL A 90 -8.39 -4.42 2.03
N LYS A 91 -8.30 -4.11 3.33
CA LYS A 91 -9.00 -2.95 3.90
C LYS A 91 -8.20 -1.68 3.58
N ILE A 92 -8.67 -0.91 2.60
CA ILE A 92 -8.16 0.43 2.34
C ILE A 92 -8.68 1.33 3.46
N ALA A 93 -7.80 1.87 4.30
CA ALA A 93 -8.19 2.91 5.23
C ALA A 93 -8.63 4.14 4.41
N PRO A 94 -9.73 4.83 4.77
CA PRO A 94 -10.03 6.12 4.17
C PRO A 94 -8.81 7.04 4.33
N PRO A 95 -8.55 7.96 3.37
CA PRO A 95 -7.45 8.91 3.51
C PRO A 95 -7.58 9.59 4.89
N PRO A 96 -6.47 9.86 5.60
CA PRO A 96 -6.53 10.53 6.88
C PRO A 96 -7.37 11.80 6.70
N GLN A 97 -8.50 11.87 7.40
CA GLN A 97 -9.30 13.08 7.40
C GLN A 97 -8.40 14.16 7.99
N SER A 98 -8.10 15.20 7.21
CA SER A 98 -7.43 16.38 7.72
C SER A 98 -8.14 16.80 9.02
N PRO A 99 -7.41 17.09 10.12
CA PRO A 99 -8.04 17.50 11.35
C PRO A 99 -8.97 18.67 11.02
N LYS A 100 -10.27 18.51 11.34
CA LYS A 100 -11.22 19.62 11.26
C LYS A 100 -10.65 20.72 12.14
N ILE A 101 -10.19 21.80 11.54
CA ILE A 101 -9.89 23.04 12.27
C ILE A 101 -11.21 23.41 12.94
N ARG A 102 -11.30 23.21 14.27
CA ARG A 102 -12.42 23.79 15.02
C ARG A 102 -12.26 25.30 14.86
N PRO A 103 -13.27 26.03 14.36
CA PRO A 103 -13.26 27.47 14.49
C PRO A 103 -13.15 27.79 15.98
N GLU A 104 -12.20 28.65 16.35
CA GLU A 104 -12.10 29.16 17.72
C GLU A 104 -13.44 29.78 18.11
N PRO A 105 -13.93 29.54 19.34
CA PRO A 105 -15.10 30.25 19.83
C PRO A 105 -14.78 31.76 19.84
N PRO A 106 -15.73 32.63 19.46
CA PRO A 106 -15.51 34.07 19.50
C PRO A 106 -15.16 34.50 20.92
N SER A 107 -14.10 35.31 21.07
CA SER A 107 -13.69 35.89 22.34
C SER A 107 -14.84 36.69 22.96
N PRO A 108 -15.14 36.52 24.26
CA PRO A 108 -16.12 37.36 24.93
C PRO A 108 -15.60 38.81 24.96
N SER A 109 -16.48 39.74 24.61
CA SER A 109 -16.27 41.19 24.69
C SER A 109 -16.38 41.70 26.12
#